data_AF-I1D3J5-F1
#
_entry.id   AF-I1D3J5-F1
#
_cell.length_a   1.000
_cell.length_b   1.000
_cell.length_c   1.000
_cell.angle_alpha   90.00
_cell.angle_beta   90.00
_cell.angle_gamma   90.00
#
_symmetry.space_group_name_H-M   'P 1'
#
loop_
_entity.id
_entity.type
_entity.pdbx_description
1 polymer ?
#
loop_
_entity_poly.entity_id
_entity_poly.type
_entity_poly.pdbx_seq_one_letter_code
_entity_poly.pdbx_strand_id
1 'polypeptide(L)'
;MYLSLHTARHLVSVVDTIAGITDPERFPESCLAVMCDLLASDSVVYHARDLRTGTVRHVEFHRVSAPSGDGFRPHHVTLSVTPVPTLHATVVFSRHTRPYTDVEHDVCELLREPITSVLRRLHSARLVVPDLQQTVLTLREREIVRLVALGRTNVAIAHELALSPRTVAKHLEHVYRKLRVDGRAAAVARVLG
;
A
#
# COMPACT_ATOMS: atom_id res chain seq x y z
N MET A 1 15.67 26.73 -16.52
CA MET A 1 14.25 26.51 -16.87
C MET A 1 13.41 27.33 -15.91
N TYR A 2 12.53 28.22 -16.40
CA TYR A 2 11.68 29.03 -15.52
C TYR A 2 10.33 28.34 -15.34
N LEU A 3 10.02 27.90 -14.13
CA LEU A 3 8.67 27.45 -13.77
C LEU A 3 7.77 28.69 -13.64
N SER A 4 6.54 28.62 -14.16
CA SER A 4 5.57 29.67 -13.89
C SER A 4 5.21 29.68 -12.39
N LEU A 5 4.94 30.86 -11.83
CA LEU A 5 4.48 30.99 -10.44
C LEU A 5 3.19 30.18 -10.19
N HIS A 6 2.34 30.07 -11.21
CA HIS A 6 1.13 29.25 -11.18
C HIS A 6 1.46 27.76 -11.01
N THR A 7 2.35 27.22 -11.84
CA THR A 7 2.82 25.83 -11.76
C THR A 7 3.50 25.55 -10.42
N ALA A 8 4.32 26.48 -9.92
CA ALA A 8 4.99 26.33 -8.63
C ALA A 8 3.99 26.26 -7.47
N ARG A 9 2.96 27.12 -7.47
CA ARG A 9 1.90 27.09 -6.45
C ARG A 9 1.10 25.78 -6.48
N HIS A 10 0.75 25.30 -7.68
CA HIS A 10 0.06 24.01 -7.83
C HIS A 10 0.93 22.86 -7.33
N LEU A 11 2.23 22.86 -7.66
CA LEU A 11 3.16 21.83 -7.18
C LEU A 11 3.22 21.79 -5.65
N VAL A 12 3.31 22.94 -4.98
CA VAL A 12 3.27 23.00 -3.51
C VAL A 12 1.97 22.43 -2.96
N SER A 13 0.81 22.80 -3.53
CA SER A 13 -0.49 22.26 -3.13
C SER A 13 -0.57 20.74 -3.30
N VAL A 14 0.01 20.20 -4.38
CA VAL A 14 0.08 18.76 -4.64
C VAL A 14 0.94 18.09 -3.57
N VAL A 15 2.12 18.65 -3.28
CA VAL A 15 3.04 18.13 -2.26
C VAL A 15 2.39 18.10 -0.88
N ASP A 16 1.68 19.15 -0.49
CA ASP A 16 0.95 19.19 0.78
C ASP A 16 -0.16 18.13 0.84
N THR A 17 -0.87 17.94 -0.28
CA THR A 17 -1.91 16.91 -0.40
C THR A 17 -1.33 15.50 -0.26
N ILE A 18 -0.20 15.24 -0.92
CA ILE A 18 0.53 13.97 -0.81
C ILE A 18 1.00 13.77 0.64
N ALA A 19 1.54 14.80 1.27
CA ALA A 19 2.04 14.73 2.65
C ALA A 19 0.94 14.42 3.67
N GLY A 20 -0.31 14.78 3.37
CA GLY A 20 -1.49 14.47 4.16
C GLY A 20 -1.98 13.03 4.06
N ILE A 21 -1.44 12.20 3.15
CA ILE A 21 -1.87 10.80 3.02
C ILE A 21 -1.47 10.01 4.26
N THR A 22 -2.47 9.42 4.91
CA THR A 22 -2.33 8.61 6.12
C THR A 22 -2.54 7.11 5.88
N ASP A 23 -3.15 6.73 4.76
CA ASP A 23 -3.41 5.34 4.40
C ASP A 23 -2.92 5.05 2.97
N PRO A 24 -1.87 4.21 2.80
CA PRO A 24 -1.35 3.88 1.48
C PRO A 24 -2.27 2.89 0.74
N GLU A 25 -3.22 2.23 1.41
CA GLU A 25 -4.24 1.41 0.74
C GLU A 25 -5.28 2.24 0.00
N ARG A 26 -5.44 3.51 0.38
CA ARG A 26 -6.43 4.42 -0.15
C ARG A 26 -5.76 5.68 -0.67
N PHE A 27 -4.71 5.54 -1.50
CA PHE A 27 -4.13 6.69 -2.19
C PHE A 27 -5.28 7.53 -2.76
N PRO A 28 -5.57 8.72 -2.19
CA PRO A 28 -6.89 9.29 -2.34
C PRO A 28 -7.13 9.68 -3.80
N GLU A 29 -8.32 9.41 -4.32
CA GLU A 29 -8.70 9.87 -5.65
C GLU A 29 -8.59 11.40 -5.76
N SER A 30 -8.86 12.12 -4.66
CA SER A 30 -8.62 13.57 -4.56
C SER A 30 -7.17 13.97 -4.80
N CYS A 31 -6.20 13.14 -4.40
CA CYS A 31 -4.78 13.38 -4.67
C CYS A 31 -4.48 13.18 -6.16
N LEU A 32 -5.05 12.15 -6.79
CA LEU A 32 -4.92 11.93 -8.23
C LEU A 32 -5.57 13.06 -9.04
N ALA A 33 -6.69 13.61 -8.58
CA ALA A 33 -7.34 14.77 -9.20
C ALA A 33 -6.42 15.99 -9.21
N VAL A 34 -5.81 16.31 -8.08
CA VAL A 34 -4.88 17.45 -7.96
C VAL A 34 -3.60 17.23 -8.79
N MET A 35 -3.09 15.99 -8.86
CA MET A 35 -2.00 15.62 -9.77
C MET A 35 -2.38 15.75 -11.24
N CYS A 36 -3.61 15.34 -11.59
CA CYS A 36 -4.16 15.47 -12.94
C CYS A 36 -4.20 16.94 -13.36
N ASP A 37 -4.56 17.84 -12.44
CA ASP A 37 -4.58 19.30 -12.65
C ASP A 37 -3.17 19.88 -12.85
N LEU A 38 -2.16 19.38 -12.12
CA LEU A 38 -0.79 19.87 -12.22
C LEU A 38 -0.20 19.75 -13.64
N LEU A 39 -0.44 18.63 -14.32
CA LEU A 39 0.10 18.35 -15.67
C LEU A 39 -0.94 18.53 -16.79
N ALA A 40 -2.12 19.06 -16.45
CA ALA A 40 -3.25 19.17 -17.37
C ALA A 40 -3.54 17.86 -18.11
N SER A 41 -3.52 16.75 -17.37
CA SER A 41 -3.76 15.39 -17.89
C SER A 41 -5.26 15.11 -18.02
N ASP A 42 -5.63 14.10 -18.80
CA ASP A 42 -7.02 13.64 -18.90
C ASP A 42 -7.31 12.52 -17.89
N SER A 43 -6.30 11.72 -17.56
CA SER A 43 -6.39 10.72 -16.50
C SER A 43 -5.06 10.53 -15.79
N VAL A 44 -5.15 10.04 -14.56
CA VAL A 44 -4.01 9.63 -13.74
C VAL A 44 -4.29 8.27 -13.13
N VAL A 45 -3.35 7.34 -13.33
CA VAL A 45 -3.41 5.99 -12.78
C VAL A 45 -2.29 5.83 -11.77
N TYR A 46 -2.64 5.42 -10.56
CA TYR A 46 -1.71 4.97 -9.55
C TYR A 46 -1.75 3.45 -9.43
N HIS A 47 -0.59 2.83 -9.53
CA HIS A 47 -0.41 1.40 -9.33
C HIS A 47 0.72 1.15 -8.35
N ALA A 48 0.50 0.32 -7.33
CA ALA A 48 1.56 -0.12 -6.41
C ALA A 48 1.51 -1.62 -6.17
N ARG A 49 2.70 -2.22 -6.05
CA ARG A 49 2.88 -3.64 -5.83
C ARG A 49 3.83 -3.89 -4.67
N ASP A 50 3.33 -4.55 -3.64
CA ASP A 50 4.15 -5.10 -2.56
C ASP A 50 4.66 -6.47 -2.98
N LEU A 51 5.98 -6.57 -3.22
CA LEU A 51 6.65 -7.77 -3.71
C LEU A 51 6.77 -8.87 -2.65
N ARG A 52 6.63 -8.54 -1.37
CA ARG A 52 6.67 -9.53 -0.28
C ARG A 52 5.36 -10.31 -0.19
N THR A 53 4.24 -9.61 -0.31
CA THR A 53 2.88 -10.18 -0.17
C THR A 53 2.23 -10.51 -1.50
N GLY A 54 2.74 -9.95 -2.61
CA GLY A 54 2.09 -10.00 -3.92
C GLY A 54 0.90 -9.05 -4.04
N THR A 55 0.61 -8.25 -3.01
CA THR A 55 -0.52 -7.35 -2.96
C THR A 55 -0.37 -6.25 -4.01
N VAL A 56 -1.40 -6.08 -4.83
CA VAL A 56 -1.49 -5.02 -5.83
C VAL A 56 -2.54 -3.99 -5.41
N ARG A 57 -2.25 -2.72 -5.68
CA ARG A 57 -3.14 -1.58 -5.48
C ARG A 57 -3.23 -0.81 -6.79
N HIS A 58 -4.45 -0.47 -7.18
CA HIS A 58 -4.75 0.25 -8.41
C HIS A 58 -5.84 1.27 -8.12
N VAL A 59 -5.57 2.53 -8.40
CA VAL A 59 -6.52 3.64 -8.29
C VAL A 59 -6.39 4.46 -9.55
N GLU A 60 -7.53 4.86 -10.10
CA GLU A 60 -7.57 5.58 -11.36
C GLU A 60 -8.53 6.76 -11.24
N PHE A 61 -8.10 7.90 -11.77
CA PHE A 61 -8.89 9.11 -11.85
C PHE A 61 -8.98 9.57 -13.30
N HIS A 62 -10.19 9.93 -13.75
CA HIS A 62 -10.46 10.48 -15.06
C HIS A 62 -11.08 11.86 -14.93
N ARG A 63 -10.46 12.87 -15.54
CA ARG A 63 -11.09 14.19 -15.70
C ARG A 63 -12.15 14.16 -16.81
N VAL A 64 -11.85 13.44 -17.89
CA VAL A 64 -12.72 13.31 -19.07
C VAL A 64 -12.90 11.83 -19.38
N SER A 65 -14.11 11.42 -19.76
CA SER A 65 -14.36 10.06 -20.24
C SER A 65 -13.43 9.74 -21.41
N ALA A 66 -12.81 8.55 -21.38
CA ALA A 66 -11.92 8.11 -22.45
C ALA A 66 -12.64 8.22 -23.81
N PRO A 67 -12.01 8.82 -24.83
CA PRO A 67 -12.62 8.91 -26.14
C PRO A 67 -12.92 7.51 -26.66
N SER A 68 -14.18 7.27 -27.04
CA SER A 68 -14.62 5.99 -27.58
C SER A 68 -14.12 5.85 -29.02
N GLY A 69 -12.94 5.26 -29.21
CA GLY A 69 -12.34 5.06 -30.53
C GLY A 69 -11.14 4.12 -30.49
N ASP A 70 -11.21 3.04 -31.26
CA ASP A 70 -10.18 2.01 -31.36
C ASP A 70 -9.05 2.54 -32.27
N GLY A 71 -7.96 3.03 -31.67
CA GLY A 71 -6.78 3.51 -32.42
C GLY A 71 -6.10 4.76 -31.87
N PHE A 72 -6.68 5.43 -30.87
CA PHE A 72 -6.03 6.61 -30.27
C PHE A 72 -5.00 6.18 -29.22
N ARG A 73 -3.72 6.57 -29.39
CA ARG A 73 -2.67 6.34 -28.38
C ARG A 73 -2.46 7.63 -27.57
N PRO A 74 -2.87 7.67 -26.29
CA PRO A 74 -2.61 8.83 -25.46
C PRO A 74 -1.11 9.02 -25.22
N HIS A 75 -0.72 10.29 -25.11
CA HIS A 75 0.60 10.65 -24.61
C HIS A 75 0.65 10.35 -23.12
N HIS A 76 1.73 9.70 -22.68
CA HIS A 76 1.92 9.35 -21.28
C HIS A 76 3.24 9.92 -20.76
N VAL A 77 3.22 10.31 -19.48
CA VAL A 77 4.44 10.45 -18.69
C VAL A 77 4.27 9.57 -17.46
N THR A 78 5.35 8.86 -17.11
CA THR A 78 5.33 7.83 -16.07
C THR A 78 6.36 8.19 -15.01
N LEU A 79 5.92 8.22 -13.77
CA LEU A 79 6.77 8.35 -12.60
C LEU A 79 6.77 7.02 -11.84
N SER A 80 7.94 6.37 -11.78
CA SER A 80 8.12 5.13 -11.04
C SER A 80 9.04 5.35 -9.84
N VAL A 81 8.63 4.83 -8.69
CA VAL A 81 9.37 4.91 -7.44
C VAL A 81 9.45 3.55 -6.78
N THR A 82 10.55 3.33 -6.06
CA THR A 82 10.76 2.14 -5.22
C THR A 82 11.06 2.65 -3.80
N PRO A 83 10.03 2.96 -3.00
CA PRO A 83 10.20 3.61 -1.69
C PRO A 83 10.99 2.76 -0.69
N VAL A 84 10.85 1.44 -0.83
CA VAL A 84 11.60 0.39 -0.14
C VAL A 84 11.81 -0.78 -1.10
N PRO A 85 12.77 -1.70 -0.87
CA PRO A 85 13.06 -2.79 -1.81
C PRO A 85 11.87 -3.71 -2.13
N THR A 86 10.88 -3.79 -1.24
CA THR A 86 9.70 -4.64 -1.38
C THR A 86 8.47 -3.93 -1.93
N LEU A 87 8.55 -2.64 -2.26
CA LEU A 87 7.41 -1.86 -2.74
C LEU A 87 7.79 -1.10 -4.01
N HIS A 88 7.09 -1.39 -5.09
CA HIS A 88 7.19 -0.63 -6.33
C HIS A 88 5.89 0.13 -6.58
N ALA A 89 5.97 1.40 -6.91
CA ALA A 89 4.80 2.22 -7.25
C ALA A 89 5.05 3.01 -8.53
N THR A 90 3.99 3.19 -9.31
CA THR A 90 3.98 3.86 -10.60
C THR A 90 2.78 4.79 -10.66
N VAL A 91 3.01 6.03 -11.08
CA VAL A 91 1.97 6.99 -11.43
C VAL A 91 2.08 7.25 -12.93
N VAL A 92 0.99 7.03 -13.66
CA VAL A 92 0.90 7.24 -15.11
C VAL A 92 -0.06 8.38 -15.37
N PHE A 93 0.41 9.42 -16.05
CA PHE A 93 -0.40 10.55 -16.47
C PHE A 93 -0.68 10.43 -17.96
N SER A 94 -1.94 10.44 -18.36
CA SER A 94 -2.34 10.26 -19.77
C SER A 94 -3.05 11.49 -20.31
N ARG A 95 -2.73 11.88 -21.54
CA ARG A 95 -3.33 13.01 -22.23
C ARG A 95 -3.53 12.73 -23.73
N HIS A 96 -4.69 13.12 -24.27
CA HIS A 96 -5.07 12.88 -25.66
C HIS A 96 -4.76 14.06 -26.57
N THR A 97 -4.67 15.27 -26.03
CA THR A 97 -4.62 16.48 -26.86
C THR A 97 -3.22 16.80 -27.41
N ARG A 98 -2.16 16.59 -26.62
CA ARG A 98 -0.77 16.89 -27.00
C ARG A 98 0.27 16.13 -26.19
N PRO A 99 1.51 15.95 -26.70
CA PRO A 99 2.64 15.42 -25.93
C PRO A 99 2.96 16.26 -24.69
N TYR A 100 3.54 15.64 -23.67
CA TYR A 100 4.13 16.34 -22.53
C TYR A 100 5.41 17.07 -22.95
N THR A 101 5.55 18.31 -22.52
CA THR A 101 6.77 19.13 -22.72
C THR A 101 7.86 18.72 -21.74
N ASP A 102 9.11 19.08 -22.01
CA ASP A 102 10.23 18.80 -21.09
C ASP A 102 9.99 19.40 -19.70
N VAL A 103 9.40 20.61 -19.65
CA VAL A 103 9.00 21.25 -18.38
C VAL A 103 7.98 20.41 -17.62
N GLU A 104 7.00 19.82 -18.31
CA GLU A 104 5.99 18.95 -17.68
C GLU A 104 6.62 17.62 -17.19
N HIS A 105 7.62 17.09 -17.89
CA HIS A 105 8.40 15.94 -17.43
C HIS A 105 9.19 16.28 -16.16
N ASP A 106 9.88 17.42 -16.14
CA ASP A 106 10.62 17.90 -14.98
C ASP A 106 9.69 18.15 -13.77
N VAL A 107 8.51 18.73 -13.99
CA VAL A 107 7.49 18.90 -12.94
C VAL A 107 7.00 17.56 -12.41
N CYS A 108 6.79 16.57 -13.28
CA CYS A 108 6.45 15.20 -12.88
C CYS A 108 7.56 14.59 -12.00
N GLU A 109 8.82 14.79 -12.38
CA GLU A 109 9.98 14.32 -11.62
C GLU A 109 10.12 14.97 -10.25
N LEU A 110 9.68 16.22 -10.07
CA LEU A 110 9.64 16.87 -8.76
C LEU A 110 8.70 16.16 -7.76
N LEU A 111 7.71 15.39 -8.23
CA LEU A 111 6.84 14.59 -7.37
C LEU A 111 7.51 13.31 -6.85
N ARG A 112 8.64 12.90 -7.43
CA ARG A 112 9.35 11.65 -7.08
C ARG A 112 9.62 11.56 -5.58
N GLU A 113 10.27 12.56 -4.99
CA GLU A 113 10.65 12.50 -3.58
C GLU A 113 9.45 12.61 -2.63
N PRO A 114 8.48 13.53 -2.81
CA PRO A 114 7.26 13.57 -2.01
C PRO A 114 6.52 12.22 -1.98
N ILE A 115 6.32 11.59 -3.14
CA ILE A 115 5.65 10.29 -3.26
C ILE A 115 6.48 9.20 -2.59
N THR A 116 7.79 9.15 -2.86
CA THR A 116 8.70 8.18 -2.24
C THR A 116 8.68 8.30 -0.71
N SER A 117 8.77 9.52 -0.20
CA SER A 117 8.79 9.82 1.23
C SER A 117 7.50 9.38 1.92
N VAL A 118 6.33 9.74 1.37
CA VAL A 118 5.06 9.36 1.99
C VAL A 118 4.85 7.85 1.94
N LEU A 119 5.14 7.19 0.81
CA LEU A 119 4.96 5.75 0.68
C LEU A 119 5.92 4.98 1.60
N ARG A 120 7.16 5.46 1.76
CA ARG A 120 8.13 4.90 2.70
C ARG A 120 7.62 5.04 4.14
N ARG A 121 7.17 6.23 4.54
CA ARG A 121 6.59 6.49 5.88
C ARG A 121 5.41 5.56 6.17
N LEU A 122 4.49 5.44 5.23
CA LEU A 122 3.29 4.63 5.37
C LEU A 122 3.61 3.12 5.36
N HIS A 123 4.57 2.68 4.54
CA HIS A 123 5.07 1.32 4.57
C HIS A 123 5.74 0.99 5.91
N SER A 124 6.59 1.88 6.44
CA SER A 124 7.22 1.72 7.76
C SER A 124 6.17 1.67 8.88
N ALA A 125 5.13 2.50 8.84
CA ALA A 125 4.03 2.44 9.80
C ALA A 125 3.29 1.08 9.75
N ARG A 126 3.11 0.50 8.55
CA ARG A 126 2.64 -0.89 8.40
C ARG A 126 3.62 -1.92 8.93
N LEU A 127 4.93 -1.73 8.76
CA LEU A 127 5.93 -2.65 9.31
C LEU A 127 6.07 -2.55 10.85
N VAL A 128 5.53 -1.51 11.49
CA VAL A 128 5.36 -1.44 12.95
C VAL A 128 4.14 -2.24 13.42
N VAL A 129 3.25 -2.62 12.50
CA VAL A 129 2.28 -3.72 12.67
C VAL A 129 2.62 -4.83 11.67
N PRO A 130 3.78 -5.50 11.79
CA PRO A 130 4.04 -6.61 10.91
C PRO A 130 3.07 -7.72 11.32
N ASP A 131 2.46 -8.31 10.31
CA ASP A 131 1.97 -9.68 10.34
C ASP A 131 3.14 -10.64 10.64
N LEU A 132 3.66 -10.56 11.88
CA LEU A 132 4.60 -11.50 12.47
C LEU A 132 4.02 -12.91 12.46
N GLN A 133 2.71 -13.03 12.28
CA GLN A 133 1.99 -14.29 12.30
C GLN A 133 2.20 -15.06 11.01
N GLN A 134 2.23 -14.40 9.84
CA GLN A 134 2.38 -15.08 8.56
C GLN A 134 3.79 -15.62 8.32
N THR A 135 4.85 -14.93 8.79
CA THR A 135 6.24 -15.31 8.51
C THR A 135 6.94 -16.06 9.65
N VAL A 136 6.55 -15.88 10.92
CA VAL A 136 7.22 -16.54 12.07
C VAL A 136 6.55 -17.86 12.48
N LEU A 137 5.21 -17.95 12.34
CA LEU A 137 4.45 -19.13 12.72
C LEU A 137 4.38 -20.13 11.58
N THR A 138 4.55 -21.41 11.91
CA THR A 138 4.24 -22.53 11.00
C THR A 138 2.75 -22.55 10.67
N LEU A 139 2.38 -23.25 9.60
CA LEU A 139 0.97 -23.37 9.19
C LEU A 139 0.07 -23.87 10.33
N ARG A 140 0.55 -24.88 11.07
CA ARG A 140 -0.19 -25.44 12.20
C ARG A 140 -0.33 -24.49 13.39
N GLU A 141 0.73 -23.75 13.70
CA GLU A 141 0.71 -22.74 14.75
C GLU A 141 -0.26 -21.59 14.41
N ARG A 142 -0.39 -21.22 13.14
CA ARG A 142 -1.36 -20.22 12.68
C ARG A 142 -2.81 -20.68 12.85
N GLU A 143 -3.11 -21.92 12.45
CA GLU A 143 -4.45 -22.51 12.64
C GLU A 143 -4.85 -22.46 14.11
N ILE A 144 -3.93 -22.90 14.99
CA ILE A 144 -4.17 -22.93 16.44
C ILE A 144 -4.38 -21.51 16.99
N VAL A 145 -3.54 -20.54 16.62
CA VAL A 145 -3.67 -19.17 17.16
C VAL A 145 -4.93 -18.46 16.66
N ARG A 146 -5.38 -18.74 15.43
CA ARG A 146 -6.67 -18.25 14.90
C ARG A 146 -7.84 -18.75 15.72
N LEU A 147 -7.88 -20.05 16.02
CA LEU A 147 -8.96 -20.61 16.84
C LEU A 147 -8.93 -20.06 18.28
N VAL A 148 -7.74 -19.79 18.81
CA VAL A 148 -7.58 -19.09 20.09
C VAL A 148 -8.16 -17.68 20.06
N ALA A 149 -7.93 -16.92 18.98
CA ALA A 149 -8.50 -15.58 18.78
C ALA A 149 -10.03 -15.60 18.66
N LEU A 150 -10.59 -16.71 18.14
CA LEU A 150 -12.04 -16.98 18.15
C LEU A 150 -12.59 -17.46 19.51
N GLY A 151 -11.77 -17.44 20.56
CA GLY A 151 -12.18 -17.82 21.92
C GLY A 151 -12.23 -19.33 22.18
N ARG A 152 -11.73 -20.19 21.27
CA ARG A 152 -11.78 -21.65 21.45
C ARG A 152 -10.81 -22.12 22.54
N THR A 153 -11.28 -23.04 23.39
CA THR A 153 -10.43 -23.69 24.41
C THR A 153 -9.48 -24.70 23.77
N ASN A 154 -8.39 -25.08 24.46
CA ASN A 154 -7.45 -26.08 23.93
C ASN A 154 -8.13 -27.42 23.61
N VAL A 155 -9.18 -27.79 24.36
CA VAL A 155 -9.98 -29.00 24.12
C VAL A 155 -10.81 -28.88 22.85
N ALA A 156 -11.46 -27.74 22.63
CA ALA A 156 -12.21 -27.49 21.40
C ALA A 156 -11.30 -27.46 20.17
N ILE A 157 -10.14 -26.81 20.28
CA ILE A 157 -9.12 -26.77 19.21
C ILE A 157 -8.59 -28.17 18.92
N ALA A 158 -8.30 -28.95 19.97
CA ALA A 158 -7.85 -30.32 19.84
C ALA A 158 -8.85 -31.18 19.06
N HIS A 159 -10.14 -31.04 19.37
CA HIS A 159 -11.20 -31.73 18.65
C HIS A 159 -11.29 -31.29 17.18
N GLU A 160 -11.31 -29.97 16.92
CA GLU A 160 -11.43 -29.41 15.57
C GLU A 160 -10.26 -29.78 14.66
N LEU A 161 -9.06 -29.85 15.24
CA LEU A 161 -7.83 -30.10 14.51
C LEU A 161 -7.36 -31.57 14.58
N ALA A 162 -8.13 -32.47 15.19
CA ALA A 162 -7.74 -33.87 15.44
C ALA A 162 -6.36 -34.01 16.14
N LEU A 163 -6.14 -33.22 17.19
CA LEU A 163 -4.96 -33.25 18.05
C LEU A 163 -5.31 -33.63 19.49
N SER A 164 -4.30 -33.87 20.32
CA SER A 164 -4.50 -33.91 21.77
C SER A 164 -4.48 -32.48 22.37
N PRO A 165 -5.19 -32.21 23.47
CA PRO A 165 -5.10 -30.92 24.18
C PRO A 165 -3.66 -30.58 24.61
N ARG A 166 -2.84 -31.59 24.92
CA ARG A 166 -1.41 -31.45 25.24
C ARG A 166 -0.61 -30.98 24.03
N THR A 167 -0.90 -31.50 22.84
CA THR A 167 -0.25 -31.08 21.59
C THR A 167 -0.59 -29.62 21.27
N VAL A 168 -1.86 -29.21 21.46
CA VAL A 168 -2.28 -27.81 21.31
C VAL A 168 -1.55 -26.90 22.28
N ALA A 169 -1.44 -27.28 23.56
CA ALA A 169 -0.67 -26.53 24.55
C ALA A 169 0.80 -26.37 24.13
N LYS A 170 1.42 -27.44 23.58
CA LYS A 170 2.80 -27.39 23.11
C LYS A 170 2.99 -26.45 21.92
N HIS A 171 2.07 -26.46 20.96
CA HIS A 171 2.09 -25.49 19.87
C HIS A 171 1.93 -24.05 20.39
N LEU A 172 1.07 -23.82 21.38
CA LEU A 172 0.89 -22.51 21.98
C LEU A 172 2.15 -22.01 22.70
N GLU A 173 2.88 -22.87 23.41
CA GLU A 173 4.20 -22.50 23.97
C GLU A 173 5.16 -22.01 22.89
N HIS A 174 5.19 -22.71 21.75
CA HIS A 174 6.04 -22.32 20.62
C HIS A 174 5.57 -21.00 20.00
N VAL A 175 4.25 -20.80 19.87
CA VAL A 175 3.65 -19.54 19.40
C VAL A 175 4.04 -18.40 20.33
N TYR A 176 3.89 -18.55 21.66
CA TYR A 176 4.21 -17.49 22.62
C TYR A 176 5.67 -17.08 22.55
N ARG A 177 6.58 -18.05 22.46
CA ARG A 177 8.01 -17.78 22.26
C ARG A 177 8.30 -17.06 20.94
N LYS A 178 7.65 -17.50 19.85
CA LYS A 178 7.82 -16.90 18.52
C LYS A 178 7.27 -15.49 18.42
N LEU A 179 6.14 -15.22 19.09
CA LEU A 179 5.50 -13.91 19.14
C LEU A 179 6.09 -13.01 20.24
N ARG A 180 6.95 -13.55 21.11
CA ARG A 180 7.54 -12.87 22.28
C ARG A 180 6.47 -12.28 23.21
N VAL A 181 5.50 -13.11 23.58
CA VAL A 181 4.38 -12.74 24.47
C VAL A 181 4.28 -13.70 25.64
N ASP A 182 3.79 -13.22 26.78
CA ASP A 182 3.79 -13.99 28.03
C ASP A 182 2.54 -14.83 28.25
N GLY A 183 1.64 -14.90 27.26
CA GLY A 183 0.50 -15.80 27.36
C GLY A 183 -0.63 -15.57 26.37
N ARG A 184 -1.75 -16.25 26.62
CA ARG A 184 -2.90 -16.36 25.72
C ARG A 184 -3.52 -15.01 25.37
N ALA A 185 -3.80 -14.16 26.36
CA ALA A 185 -4.43 -12.87 26.13
C ALA A 185 -3.52 -11.93 25.31
N ALA A 186 -2.23 -11.90 25.64
CA ALA A 186 -1.24 -11.15 24.89
C ALA A 186 -1.07 -11.70 23.45
N ALA A 187 -1.12 -13.02 23.27
CA ALA A 187 -1.13 -13.62 21.94
C ALA A 187 -2.38 -13.21 21.14
N VAL A 188 -3.58 -13.22 21.73
CA VAL A 188 -4.82 -12.77 21.07
C VAL A 188 -4.76 -11.30 20.70
N ALA A 189 -4.32 -10.43 21.63
CA ALA A 189 -4.16 -9.01 21.36
C ALA A 189 -3.19 -8.76 20.20
N ARG A 190 -2.13 -9.57 20.09
CA ARG A 190 -1.15 -9.54 19.00
C ARG A 190 -1.68 -10.08 17.67
N VAL A 191 -2.77 -10.84 17.67
CA VAL A 191 -3.44 -11.38 16.47
C VAL A 191 -4.50 -10.42 15.96
N LEU A 192 -5.20 -9.75 16.87
CA LEU A 192 -6.37 -8.93 16.55
C LEU A 192 -6.06 -7.43 16.45
N GLY A 193 -4.93 -6.97 16.97
CA GLY A 193 -4.44 -5.58 16.88
C GLY A 193 -3.21 -5.47 16.01
#